data_AF-A0A642C7K0-F1
#
_entry.id   AF-A0A642C7K0-F1
#
_cell.length_a   1.000
_cell.length_b   1.000
_cell.length_c   1.000
_cell.angle_alpha   90.00
_cell.angle_beta   90.00
_cell.angle_gamma   90.00
#
_symmetry.space_group_name_H-M   'P 1'
#
loop_
_entity.id
_entity.type
_entity.pdbx_description
1 polymer ?
#
loop_
_entity_poly.entity_id
_entity_poly.type
_entity_poly.pdbx_seq_one_letter_code
_entity_poly.pdbx_strand_id
1 'polypeptide(L)'
;KRTRLTLTIMPDAYGNSGFNLCILYINGIKNREFTYENNDYFAHNGTIVIGSDNADVDVYGIREYDSALTSQGVQTNYVNWLSTAEEKNSFKTENDILDTNGSEIDFDNTVDQYNVIVFDNTIPSMADQTQRIGTLDVYFYDHPEWNVSISDVTAKGQGTSSMKYWIWNTRYQLDKNLSVITHADGSTSKKVWQMVPWIPAGQKFTAKKNFASSMQSHKIGAVNSYTDLYKQVGLSNEAMQREGYSDVRVSVYELPFFCFEKSINDDGEPVYVFKGLYTFGPDKGDKYTFGYDTDYFPDLLSIEGSDNSPLLTLFRVPWNTDSGRVVYDEDKEAWQYNGANSFGFGAGDIANIVNWIPTYNHVYQCSPRLLPFDGTPDELNDDLDIYRTQPYEFWIAKVGDSHRFDVYYYEASVGLFIPSDIGEGPINLVSQLVDKDYGLASADIENKTNDSLNTLFINARVAKFRKEAALYWDIDDCLYFMNNVEFNAGTDERAKNTYP
;
A
#
# COMPACT_ATOMS: atom_id res chain seq x y z
N LYS A 1 -10.91 -31.52 -25.53
CA LYS A 1 -11.65 -30.93 -24.38
C LYS A 1 -12.58 -29.86 -24.94
N ARG A 2 -13.90 -29.94 -24.73
CA ARG A 2 -14.86 -28.95 -25.28
C ARG A 2 -15.07 -27.84 -24.25
N THR A 3 -15.01 -26.58 -24.68
CA THR A 3 -15.31 -25.43 -23.82
C THR A 3 -16.82 -25.26 -23.72
N ARG A 4 -17.32 -25.10 -22.50
CA ARG A 4 -18.73 -24.77 -22.24
C ARG A 4 -18.84 -23.30 -21.91
N LEU A 5 -19.69 -22.61 -22.65
CA LEU A 5 -19.98 -21.19 -22.44
C LEU A 5 -21.43 -21.09 -21.97
N THR A 6 -21.64 -20.37 -20.86
CA THR A 6 -22.97 -20.00 -20.39
C THR A 6 -23.01 -18.50 -20.22
N LEU A 7 -24.02 -17.85 -20.80
CA LEU A 7 -24.31 -16.45 -20.57
C LEU A 7 -25.58 -16.36 -19.74
N THR A 8 -25.50 -15.77 -18.55
CA THR A 8 -26.65 -15.45 -17.72
C THR A 8 -26.96 -13.97 -17.88
N ILE A 9 -28.18 -13.64 -18.30
CA ILE A 9 -28.71 -12.28 -18.32
C ILE A 9 -29.71 -12.18 -17.17
N MET A 10 -29.38 -11.38 -16.16
CA MET A 10 -30.12 -11.27 -14.91
C MET A 10 -30.63 -9.82 -14.72
N PRO A 11 -31.90 -9.54 -15.07
CA PRO A 11 -32.52 -8.27 -14.72
C PRO A 11 -32.80 -8.22 -13.22
N ASP A 12 -32.75 -7.01 -12.64
CA ASP A 12 -33.05 -6.74 -11.23
C ASP A 12 -32.35 -7.74 -10.27
N ALA A 13 -31.04 -7.94 -10.50
CA ALA A 13 -30.23 -8.93 -9.81
C ALA A 13 -30.32 -8.78 -8.30
N TYR A 14 -30.46 -9.92 -7.62
CA TYR A 14 -30.61 -10.00 -6.16
C TYR A 14 -31.81 -9.21 -5.60
N GLY A 15 -32.84 -8.96 -6.43
CA GLY A 15 -34.02 -8.20 -6.05
C GLY A 15 -33.81 -6.69 -5.99
N ASN A 16 -32.68 -6.19 -6.49
CA ASN A 16 -32.37 -4.77 -6.51
C ASN A 16 -32.76 -4.16 -7.86
N SER A 17 -33.84 -3.37 -7.88
CA SER A 17 -34.40 -2.84 -9.11
C SER A 17 -33.41 -1.92 -9.85
N GLY A 18 -33.21 -2.18 -11.15
CA GLY A 18 -32.25 -1.48 -11.99
C GLY A 18 -30.80 -1.95 -11.83
N PHE A 19 -30.51 -2.89 -10.93
CA PHE A 19 -29.20 -3.54 -10.86
C PHE A 19 -29.15 -4.77 -11.77
N ASN A 20 -28.84 -4.54 -13.04
CA ASN A 20 -28.87 -5.58 -14.05
C ASN A 20 -27.48 -6.16 -14.32
N LEU A 21 -27.37 -7.49 -14.40
CA LEU A 21 -26.09 -8.18 -14.58
C LEU A 21 -26.10 -9.12 -15.78
N CYS A 22 -25.00 -9.11 -16.52
CA CYS A 22 -24.66 -10.12 -17.49
C CYS A 22 -23.40 -10.85 -17.02
N ILE A 23 -23.47 -12.17 -16.97
CA ILE A 23 -22.41 -13.02 -16.41
C ILE A 23 -22.03 -14.09 -17.43
N LEU A 24 -20.76 -14.11 -17.81
CA LEU A 24 -20.18 -15.15 -18.67
C LEU A 24 -19.49 -16.19 -17.79
N TYR A 25 -19.86 -17.44 -17.98
CA TYR A 25 -19.23 -18.60 -17.37
C TYR A 25 -18.50 -19.42 -18.43
N ILE A 26 -17.31 -19.89 -18.07
CA ILE A 26 -16.53 -20.84 -18.85
C ILE A 26 -16.37 -22.11 -18.02
N ASN A 27 -16.84 -23.24 -18.55
CA ASN A 27 -16.77 -24.54 -17.87
C ASN A 27 -17.36 -24.53 -16.44
N GLY A 28 -18.49 -23.85 -16.26
CA GLY A 28 -19.16 -23.75 -14.96
C GLY A 28 -18.61 -22.66 -14.02
N ILE A 29 -17.49 -22.01 -14.37
CA ILE A 29 -16.83 -21.00 -13.53
C ILE A 29 -17.10 -19.60 -14.06
N LYS A 30 -17.43 -18.66 -13.18
CA LYS A 30 -17.64 -17.25 -13.53
C LYS A 30 -16.33 -16.68 -14.09
N ASN A 31 -16.38 -16.14 -15.30
CA ASN A 31 -15.21 -15.61 -15.99
C ASN A 31 -15.28 -14.09 -16.18
N ARG A 32 -16.47 -13.55 -16.47
CA ARG A 32 -16.73 -12.12 -16.58
C ARG A 32 -18.10 -11.80 -16.00
N GLU A 33 -18.21 -10.61 -15.44
CA GLU A 33 -19.46 -10.00 -14.98
C GLU A 33 -19.44 -8.53 -15.38
N PHE A 34 -20.55 -8.03 -15.89
CA PHE A 34 -20.71 -6.62 -16.25
C PHE A 34 -22.17 -6.20 -16.13
N THR A 35 -22.38 -4.92 -15.84
CA THR A 35 -23.71 -4.33 -15.75
C THR A 35 -24.23 -3.94 -17.13
N TYR A 36 -25.56 -3.91 -17.28
CA TYR A 36 -26.23 -3.35 -18.45
C TYR A 36 -27.36 -2.41 -18.01
N GLU A 37 -27.78 -1.50 -18.87
CA GLU A 37 -28.81 -0.51 -18.54
C GLU A 37 -30.22 -1.04 -18.81
N ASN A 38 -31.24 -0.52 -18.11
CA ASN A 38 -32.64 -0.94 -18.33
C ASN A 38 -33.15 -0.73 -19.77
N ASN A 39 -32.52 0.19 -20.51
CA ASN A 39 -32.84 0.46 -21.92
C ASN A 39 -31.97 -0.32 -22.90
N ASP A 40 -31.02 -1.14 -22.43
CA ASP A 40 -30.29 -2.07 -23.29
C ASP A 40 -31.24 -3.18 -23.77
N TYR A 41 -31.39 -3.29 -25.09
CA TYR A 41 -32.29 -4.23 -25.73
C TYR A 41 -31.51 -5.43 -26.27
N PHE A 42 -31.67 -6.59 -25.62
CA PHE A 42 -31.15 -7.87 -26.13
C PHE A 42 -32.13 -8.61 -27.04
N ALA A 43 -33.34 -8.09 -27.22
CA ALA A 43 -34.35 -8.69 -28.09
C ALA A 43 -34.06 -8.35 -29.55
N HIS A 44 -33.89 -9.38 -30.38
CA HIS A 44 -33.73 -9.24 -31.82
C HIS A 44 -34.77 -10.09 -32.56
N ASN A 45 -35.48 -9.50 -33.52
CA ASN A 45 -36.35 -10.23 -34.43
C ASN A 45 -35.50 -10.96 -35.47
N GLY A 46 -34.96 -12.13 -35.13
CA GLY A 46 -34.14 -12.92 -36.04
C GLY A 46 -33.90 -14.36 -35.58
N THR A 47 -33.27 -15.15 -36.43
CA THR A 47 -32.82 -16.50 -36.11
C THR A 47 -31.47 -16.47 -35.40
N ILE A 48 -31.20 -17.41 -34.49
CA ILE A 48 -29.85 -17.63 -33.95
C ILE A 48 -28.99 -18.19 -35.10
N VAL A 49 -28.02 -17.39 -35.57
CA VAL A 49 -27.08 -17.79 -36.63
C VAL A 49 -25.77 -18.21 -35.98
N ILE A 50 -25.32 -19.42 -36.28
CA ILE A 50 -24.07 -19.98 -35.80
C ILE A 50 -23.22 -20.33 -37.02
N GLY A 51 -22.06 -19.69 -37.13
CA GLY A 51 -21.14 -19.87 -38.25
C GLY A 51 -19.94 -18.95 -38.11
N SER A 52 -18.96 -19.14 -38.99
CA SER A 52 -17.77 -18.29 -39.07
C SER A 52 -17.32 -18.25 -40.52
N ASP A 53 -16.99 -17.06 -41.03
CA ASP A 53 -16.54 -16.86 -42.40
C ASP A 53 -15.10 -17.36 -42.62
N ASN A 54 -14.34 -17.54 -41.54
CA ASN A 54 -12.88 -17.74 -41.58
C ASN A 54 -12.38 -18.94 -40.74
N ALA A 55 -13.28 -19.68 -40.09
CA ALA A 55 -12.93 -20.80 -39.23
C ALA A 55 -14.07 -21.81 -39.10
N ASP A 56 -13.74 -23.08 -38.95
CA ASP A 56 -14.73 -24.10 -38.61
C ASP A 56 -15.13 -24.00 -37.13
N VAL A 57 -16.44 -24.07 -36.84
CA VAL A 57 -16.97 -24.02 -35.48
C VAL A 57 -17.88 -25.23 -35.25
N ASP A 58 -17.52 -26.06 -34.27
CA ASP A 58 -18.37 -27.16 -33.82
C ASP A 58 -19.15 -26.78 -32.56
N VAL A 59 -20.48 -26.69 -32.66
CA VAL A 59 -21.36 -26.37 -31.52
C VAL A 59 -22.18 -27.58 -31.10
N TYR A 60 -22.20 -27.86 -29.79
CA TYR A 60 -22.93 -29.00 -29.21
C TYR A 60 -23.78 -28.58 -28.03
N GLY A 61 -25.05 -29.03 -28.03
CA GLY A 61 -25.93 -28.96 -26.85
C GLY A 61 -26.32 -27.53 -26.45
N ILE A 62 -26.88 -26.77 -27.39
CA ILE A 62 -27.46 -25.45 -27.14
C ILE A 62 -28.68 -25.62 -26.20
N ARG A 63 -28.72 -24.81 -25.15
CA ARG A 63 -29.86 -24.73 -24.22
C ARG A 63 -30.17 -23.27 -23.96
N GLU A 64 -31.45 -22.95 -23.93
CA GLU A 64 -31.99 -21.65 -23.55
C GLU A 64 -32.91 -21.88 -22.35
N TYR A 65 -32.80 -20.99 -21.36
CA TYR A 65 -33.60 -21.02 -20.15
C TYR A 65 -34.44 -19.74 -20.13
N ASP A 66 -35.69 -19.85 -19.69
CA ASP A 66 -36.62 -18.73 -19.52
C ASP A 66 -36.38 -17.94 -18.22
N SER A 67 -35.27 -18.21 -17.54
CA SER A 67 -34.84 -17.59 -16.30
C SER A 67 -33.32 -17.45 -16.23
N ALA A 68 -32.86 -16.47 -15.46
CA ALA A 68 -31.46 -16.26 -15.17
C ALA A 68 -30.95 -17.36 -14.22
N LEU A 69 -30.08 -18.25 -14.71
CA LEU A 69 -29.47 -19.27 -13.86
C LEU A 69 -28.53 -18.65 -12.82
N THR A 70 -28.67 -19.07 -11.57
CA THR A 70 -27.68 -18.78 -10.51
C THR A 70 -26.35 -19.49 -10.81
N SER A 71 -25.25 -19.07 -10.17
CA SER A 71 -23.95 -19.75 -10.29
C SER A 71 -24.05 -21.24 -9.99
N GLN A 72 -24.81 -21.64 -8.97
CA GLN A 72 -25.06 -23.05 -8.63
C GLN A 72 -25.83 -23.78 -9.73
N GLY A 73 -26.82 -23.13 -10.36
CA GLY A 73 -27.54 -23.68 -11.51
C GLY A 73 -26.62 -23.91 -12.73
N VAL A 74 -25.72 -22.96 -12.99
CA VAL A 74 -24.71 -23.08 -14.06
C VAL A 74 -23.72 -24.21 -13.77
N GLN A 75 -23.20 -24.30 -12.55
CA GLN A 75 -22.32 -25.38 -12.11
C GLN A 75 -23.00 -26.75 -12.19
N THR A 76 -24.26 -26.87 -11.73
CA THR A 76 -25.05 -28.10 -11.81
C THR A 76 -25.23 -28.55 -13.26
N ASN A 77 -25.52 -27.61 -14.16
CA ASN A 77 -25.58 -27.90 -15.59
C ASN A 77 -24.25 -28.42 -16.11
N TYR A 78 -23.13 -27.77 -15.77
CA TYR A 78 -21.80 -28.20 -16.19
C TYR A 78 -21.48 -29.61 -15.68
N VAL A 79 -21.71 -29.90 -14.40
CA VAL A 79 -21.52 -31.23 -13.79
C VAL A 79 -22.33 -32.30 -14.51
N ASN A 80 -23.59 -32.03 -14.87
CA ASN A 80 -24.42 -32.98 -15.61
C ASN A 80 -23.86 -33.35 -16.99
N TRP A 81 -23.03 -32.49 -17.58
CA TRP A 81 -22.37 -32.73 -18.86
C TRP A 81 -21.01 -33.43 -18.75
N LEU A 82 -20.42 -33.52 -17.55
CA LEU A 82 -19.20 -34.29 -17.33
C LEU A 82 -19.47 -35.79 -17.52
N SER A 83 -18.52 -36.51 -18.10
CA SER A 83 -18.78 -37.86 -18.63
C SER A 83 -18.62 -38.93 -17.56
N THR A 84 -17.69 -38.72 -16.63
CA THR A 84 -17.35 -39.70 -15.60
C THR A 84 -17.85 -39.25 -14.21
N ALA A 85 -18.07 -40.21 -13.32
CA ALA A 85 -18.37 -39.91 -11.92
C ALA A 85 -17.19 -39.19 -11.24
N GLU A 86 -15.96 -39.50 -11.64
CA GLU A 86 -14.73 -38.90 -11.13
C GLU A 86 -14.65 -37.40 -11.46
N GLU A 87 -14.83 -37.01 -12.73
CA GLU A 87 -14.86 -35.60 -13.14
C GLU A 87 -15.97 -34.81 -12.41
N LYS A 88 -17.14 -35.44 -12.23
CA LYS A 88 -18.27 -34.84 -11.51
C LYS A 88 -17.94 -34.58 -10.05
N ASN A 89 -17.32 -35.54 -9.38
CA ASN A 89 -16.96 -35.41 -7.98
C ASN A 89 -15.84 -34.38 -7.79
N SER A 90 -14.79 -34.41 -8.63
CA SER A 90 -13.70 -33.41 -8.58
C SER A 90 -14.23 -31.99 -8.69
N PHE A 91 -15.07 -31.72 -9.70
CA PHE A 91 -15.62 -30.38 -9.89
C PHE A 91 -16.50 -29.93 -8.73
N LYS A 92 -17.30 -30.84 -8.16
CA LYS A 92 -18.13 -30.51 -6.99
C LYS A 92 -17.25 -30.16 -5.79
N THR A 93 -16.30 -31.02 -5.45
CA THR A 93 -15.39 -30.81 -4.32
C THR A 93 -14.58 -29.52 -4.45
N GLU A 94 -14.06 -29.21 -5.64
CA GLU A 94 -13.29 -27.97 -5.87
C GLU A 94 -14.12 -26.67 -5.76
N ASN A 95 -15.44 -26.76 -5.77
CA ASN A 95 -16.35 -25.61 -5.73
C ASN A 95 -17.32 -25.66 -4.53
N ASP A 96 -17.06 -26.55 -3.57
CA ASP A 96 -17.92 -26.79 -2.42
C ASP A 96 -17.58 -25.79 -1.31
N ILE A 97 -17.90 -24.51 -1.51
CA ILE A 97 -17.63 -23.44 -0.53
C ILE A 97 -18.90 -22.75 -0.04
N LEU A 98 -20.06 -23.15 -0.56
CA LEU A 98 -21.35 -22.55 -0.24
C LEU A 98 -22.09 -23.41 0.77
N ASP A 99 -23.01 -22.81 1.51
CA ASP A 99 -23.93 -23.53 2.39
C ASP A 99 -24.84 -24.49 1.63
N THR A 100 -25.59 -25.33 2.35
CA THR A 100 -26.49 -26.32 1.72
C THR A 100 -27.53 -25.66 0.80
N ASN A 101 -27.90 -24.40 1.06
CA ASN A 101 -28.82 -23.64 0.22
C ASN A 101 -28.16 -22.99 -1.01
N GLY A 102 -26.82 -23.01 -1.10
CA GLY A 102 -26.06 -22.40 -2.19
C GLY A 102 -26.10 -20.87 -2.18
N SER A 103 -26.39 -20.26 -1.04
CA SER A 103 -26.63 -18.82 -0.88
C SER A 103 -25.46 -18.06 -0.27
N GLU A 104 -24.79 -18.65 0.71
CA GLU A 104 -23.74 -17.99 1.50
C GLU A 104 -22.46 -18.80 1.47
N ILE A 105 -21.32 -18.13 1.62
CA ILE A 105 -20.03 -18.81 1.79
C ILE A 105 -20.01 -19.44 3.18
N ASP A 106 -19.88 -20.76 3.23
CA ASP A 106 -19.96 -21.55 4.46
C ASP A 106 -18.56 -21.79 5.07
N PHE A 107 -18.47 -21.73 6.40
CA PHE A 107 -17.19 -21.87 7.10
C PHE A 107 -16.60 -23.28 7.00
N ASP A 108 -17.41 -24.30 7.30
CA ASP A 108 -16.93 -25.69 7.36
C ASP A 108 -16.48 -26.17 5.97
N ASN A 109 -17.21 -25.76 4.93
CA ASN A 109 -16.89 -25.99 3.52
C ASN A 109 -15.75 -25.11 2.98
N THR A 110 -15.33 -24.07 3.71
CA THR A 110 -14.22 -23.21 3.26
C THR A 110 -12.91 -23.61 3.94
N VAL A 111 -12.94 -23.92 5.22
CA VAL A 111 -11.73 -24.22 6.02
C VAL A 111 -11.04 -25.52 5.60
N ASP A 112 -11.76 -26.42 4.93
CA ASP A 112 -11.25 -27.67 4.38
C ASP A 112 -10.61 -27.51 2.98
N GLN A 113 -10.56 -26.30 2.43
CA GLN A 113 -10.05 -26.01 1.08
C GLN A 113 -9.17 -24.76 1.00
N TYR A 114 -9.33 -23.81 1.92
CA TYR A 114 -8.65 -22.52 1.89
C TYR A 114 -8.16 -22.10 3.28
N ASN A 115 -7.18 -21.21 3.31
CA ASN A 115 -6.78 -20.57 4.55
C ASN A 115 -7.91 -19.68 5.07
N VAL A 116 -8.22 -19.77 6.36
CA VAL A 116 -9.32 -19.03 7.00
C VAL A 116 -8.82 -18.26 8.23
N ILE A 117 -9.26 -17.01 8.38
CA ILE A 117 -9.19 -16.29 9.65
C ILE A 117 -10.59 -16.11 10.22
N VAL A 118 -10.73 -16.29 11.53
CA VAL A 118 -11.98 -16.08 12.25
C VAL A 118 -11.74 -15.16 13.43
N PHE A 119 -12.56 -14.12 13.57
CA PHE A 119 -12.58 -13.29 14.77
C PHE A 119 -13.90 -13.48 15.51
N ASP A 120 -13.87 -13.81 16.81
CA ASP A 120 -15.07 -14.11 17.62
C ASP A 120 -15.84 -12.86 18.10
N ASN A 121 -15.63 -11.73 17.42
CA ASN A 121 -16.25 -10.46 17.74
C ASN A 121 -16.43 -9.63 16.46
N THR A 122 -17.13 -8.50 16.53
CA THR A 122 -17.40 -7.67 15.36
C THR A 122 -16.13 -6.99 14.85
N ILE A 123 -15.80 -7.18 13.57
CA ILE A 123 -14.67 -6.53 12.92
C ILE A 123 -15.02 -5.03 12.72
N PRO A 124 -14.11 -4.10 13.08
CA PRO A 124 -14.32 -2.68 12.85
C PRO A 124 -14.58 -2.34 11.38
N SER A 125 -15.50 -1.40 11.15
CA SER A 125 -15.98 -1.00 9.83
C SER A 125 -16.36 0.48 9.81
N MET A 126 -16.76 1.00 8.65
CA MET A 126 -17.21 2.40 8.55
C MET A 126 -18.44 2.69 9.40
N ALA A 127 -19.36 1.72 9.48
CA ALA A 127 -20.58 1.81 10.27
C ALA A 127 -20.33 1.64 11.78
N ASP A 128 -19.28 0.92 12.14
CA ASP A 128 -18.93 0.63 13.53
C ASP A 128 -17.41 0.62 13.72
N GLN A 129 -16.89 1.75 14.20
CA GLN A 129 -15.45 2.02 14.28
C GLN A 129 -14.82 1.52 15.59
N THR A 130 -15.61 0.82 16.42
CA THR A 130 -15.21 0.44 17.77
C THR A 130 -14.08 -0.59 17.73
N GLN A 131 -12.97 -0.31 18.43
CA GLN A 131 -11.94 -1.30 18.70
C GLN A 131 -12.49 -2.38 19.64
N ARG A 132 -12.20 -3.65 19.34
CA ARG A 132 -12.67 -4.78 20.15
C ARG A 132 -11.54 -5.72 20.53
N ILE A 133 -11.76 -6.47 21.60
CA ILE A 133 -10.89 -7.56 22.04
C ILE A 133 -11.66 -8.86 21.81
N GLY A 134 -10.96 -9.88 21.31
CA GLY A 134 -11.53 -11.19 21.03
C GLY A 134 -10.46 -12.25 20.78
N THR A 135 -10.91 -13.42 20.36
CA THR A 135 -10.09 -14.54 19.91
C THR A 135 -9.94 -14.48 18.40
N LEU A 136 -8.70 -14.58 17.92
CA LEU A 136 -8.38 -14.74 16.51
C LEU A 136 -7.97 -16.20 16.26
N ASP A 137 -8.79 -16.92 15.51
CA ASP A 137 -8.44 -18.25 15.01
C ASP A 137 -7.87 -18.12 13.58
N VAL A 138 -6.77 -18.82 13.31
CA VAL A 138 -6.11 -18.84 12.00
C VAL A 138 -5.91 -20.27 11.57
N TYR A 139 -6.45 -20.60 10.40
CA TYR A 139 -6.41 -21.92 9.79
C TYR A 139 -5.63 -21.87 8.47
N PHE A 140 -4.65 -22.74 8.33
CA PHE A 140 -3.91 -23.01 7.12
C PHE A 140 -4.37 -24.35 6.55
N TYR A 141 -4.89 -24.32 5.32
CA TYR A 141 -5.47 -25.50 4.70
C TYR A 141 -4.43 -26.59 4.40
N ASP A 142 -3.31 -26.20 3.79
CA ASP A 142 -2.22 -27.09 3.39
C ASP A 142 -1.21 -27.37 4.52
N HIS A 143 -1.29 -26.61 5.61
CA HIS A 143 -0.42 -26.70 6.78
C HIS A 143 -1.21 -26.64 8.10
N PRO A 144 -2.11 -27.61 8.37
CA PRO A 144 -2.95 -27.59 9.56
C PRO A 144 -2.15 -27.59 10.88
N GLU A 145 -0.89 -28.01 10.86
CA GLU A 145 0.03 -27.92 11.99
C GLU A 145 0.42 -26.48 12.37
N TRP A 146 0.19 -25.49 11.49
CA TRP A 146 0.39 -24.06 11.75
C TRP A 146 -0.86 -23.37 12.32
N ASN A 147 -1.97 -24.09 12.45
CA ASN A 147 -3.20 -23.53 12.98
C ASN A 147 -3.01 -23.02 14.40
N VAL A 148 -3.61 -21.86 14.69
CA VAL A 148 -3.56 -21.25 16.02
C VAL A 148 -4.89 -20.65 16.42
N SER A 149 -5.13 -20.61 17.73
CA SER A 149 -6.16 -19.80 18.37
C SER A 149 -5.48 -18.83 19.32
N ILE A 150 -5.69 -17.52 19.12
CA ILE A 150 -5.02 -16.47 19.90
C ILE A 150 -6.06 -15.69 20.68
N SER A 151 -6.04 -15.81 22.01
CA SER A 151 -6.95 -15.07 22.90
C SER A 151 -6.50 -13.62 23.12
N ASP A 152 -7.43 -12.79 23.60
CA ASP A 152 -7.16 -11.42 24.05
C ASP A 152 -6.48 -10.54 22.98
N VAL A 153 -6.85 -10.74 21.72
CA VAL A 153 -6.32 -9.99 20.58
C VAL A 153 -7.13 -8.72 20.38
N THR A 154 -6.45 -7.59 20.28
CA THR A 154 -7.09 -6.32 19.95
C THR A 154 -7.26 -6.18 18.44
N ALA A 155 -8.49 -6.04 17.97
CA ALA A 155 -8.85 -5.73 16.59
C ALA A 155 -9.23 -4.25 16.44
N LYS A 156 -8.48 -3.52 15.60
CA LYS A 156 -8.73 -2.10 15.27
C LYS A 156 -8.63 -1.82 13.78
N GLY A 157 -9.32 -0.78 13.32
CA GLY A 157 -9.21 -0.31 11.93
C GLY A 157 -7.77 0.07 11.56
N GLN A 158 -7.38 -0.21 10.31
CA GLN A 158 -6.03 0.03 9.80
C GLN A 158 -6.06 0.86 8.51
N GLY A 159 -5.22 1.90 8.48
CA GLY A 159 -4.92 2.74 7.31
C GLY A 159 -5.89 3.90 7.08
N THR A 160 -5.36 5.09 6.77
CA THR A 160 -6.13 6.34 6.66
C THR A 160 -7.15 6.32 5.51
N SER A 161 -6.71 5.87 4.33
CA SER A 161 -7.55 5.81 3.12
C SER A 161 -8.44 4.56 3.11
N SER A 162 -7.94 3.43 3.60
CA SER A 162 -8.70 2.17 3.68
C SER A 162 -9.88 2.25 4.63
N MET A 163 -9.79 3.06 5.69
CA MET A 163 -10.91 3.34 6.60
C MET A 163 -12.00 4.25 6.00
N LYS A 164 -11.91 4.60 4.70
CA LYS A 164 -13.00 5.26 3.96
C LYS A 164 -13.91 4.28 3.22
N TYR A 165 -13.54 3.01 3.11
CA TYR A 165 -14.39 1.96 2.53
C TYR A 165 -15.38 1.42 3.56
N TRP A 166 -16.42 0.72 3.10
CA TRP A 166 -17.44 0.13 3.99
C TRP A 166 -16.86 -0.88 4.98
N ILE A 167 -16.03 -1.80 4.48
CA ILE A 167 -15.27 -2.78 5.28
C ILE A 167 -13.82 -2.32 5.31
N TRP A 168 -13.20 -2.37 6.48
CA TRP A 168 -11.85 -1.86 6.68
C TRP A 168 -10.79 -2.96 6.59
N ASN A 169 -9.54 -2.54 6.41
CA ASN A 169 -8.42 -3.36 6.86
C ASN A 169 -8.45 -3.40 8.39
N THR A 170 -8.02 -4.52 8.95
CA THR A 170 -8.07 -4.74 10.40
C THR A 170 -6.70 -5.15 10.90
N ARG A 171 -6.17 -4.40 11.87
CA ARG A 171 -4.98 -4.78 12.61
C ARG A 171 -5.39 -5.58 13.84
N TYR A 172 -4.79 -6.75 13.98
CA TYR A 172 -4.84 -7.63 15.13
C TYR A 172 -3.54 -7.50 15.92
N GLN A 173 -3.62 -7.06 17.17
CA GLN A 173 -2.47 -6.83 18.03
C GLN A 173 -2.56 -7.72 19.25
N LEU A 174 -1.54 -8.57 19.44
CA LEU A 174 -1.38 -9.40 20.62
C LEU A 174 -0.98 -8.54 21.81
N ASP A 175 -1.68 -8.70 22.92
CA ASP A 175 -1.25 -8.17 24.19
C ASP A 175 -0.02 -8.93 24.70
N LYS A 176 0.94 -8.20 25.27
CA LYS A 176 2.21 -8.78 25.73
C LYS A 176 2.03 -9.79 26.88
N ASN A 177 1.01 -9.59 27.71
CA ASN A 177 0.80 -10.32 28.96
C ASN A 177 -0.44 -11.21 28.92
N LEU A 178 -1.52 -10.71 28.30
CA LEU A 178 -2.84 -11.32 28.30
C LEU A 178 -2.99 -12.35 27.17
N SER A 179 -2.56 -12.03 25.95
CA SER A 179 -2.75 -12.93 24.81
C SER A 179 -2.07 -14.27 25.02
N VAL A 180 -2.83 -15.34 24.81
CA VAL A 180 -2.36 -16.73 24.81
C VAL A 180 -2.52 -17.27 23.40
N ILE A 181 -1.43 -17.73 22.82
CA ILE A 181 -1.41 -18.43 21.53
C ILE A 181 -1.51 -19.91 21.84
N THR A 182 -2.58 -20.56 21.39
CA THR A 182 -2.76 -22.02 21.47
C THR A 182 -2.49 -22.61 20.10
N HIS A 183 -1.48 -23.47 20.01
CA HIS A 183 -1.06 -24.10 18.76
C HIS A 183 -1.87 -25.37 18.47
N ALA A 184 -1.82 -25.86 17.24
CA ALA A 184 -2.53 -27.06 16.80
C ALA A 184 -2.23 -28.31 17.65
N ASP A 185 -1.03 -28.42 18.21
CA ASP A 185 -0.62 -29.51 19.10
C ASP A 185 -1.10 -29.36 20.56
N GLY A 186 -1.82 -28.28 20.86
CA GLY A 186 -2.30 -27.92 22.20
C GLY A 186 -1.26 -27.23 23.09
N SER A 187 -0.04 -27.02 22.60
CA SER A 187 0.95 -26.21 23.31
C SER A 187 0.55 -24.74 23.32
N THR A 188 1.11 -23.98 24.26
CA THR A 188 0.81 -22.54 24.38
C THR A 188 2.08 -21.69 24.39
N SER A 189 1.99 -20.51 23.78
CA SER A 189 3.00 -19.46 23.85
C SER A 189 2.35 -18.09 24.06
N LYS A 190 3.17 -17.05 24.22
CA LYS A 190 2.73 -15.67 24.48
C LYS A 190 3.59 -14.67 23.72
N LYS A 191 3.18 -13.39 23.73
CA LYS A 191 3.93 -12.20 23.25
C LYS A 191 4.10 -12.10 21.73
N VAL A 192 4.55 -13.16 21.07
CA VAL A 192 4.76 -13.20 19.62
C VAL A 192 4.33 -14.54 19.04
N TRP A 193 3.83 -14.51 17.80
CA TRP A 193 3.43 -15.68 17.03
C TRP A 193 4.24 -15.75 15.74
N GLN A 194 4.82 -16.92 15.46
CA GLN A 194 5.47 -17.19 14.19
C GLN A 194 4.45 -17.74 13.20
N MET A 195 3.99 -16.89 12.29
CA MET A 195 2.94 -17.25 11.34
C MET A 195 3.37 -18.33 10.34
N VAL A 196 4.60 -18.25 9.84
CA VAL A 196 5.22 -19.27 8.98
C VAL A 196 6.68 -19.50 9.41
N PRO A 197 7.25 -20.70 9.23
CA PRO A 197 8.56 -21.05 9.80
C PRO A 197 9.76 -20.20 9.34
N TRP A 198 9.66 -19.52 8.20
CA TRP A 198 10.75 -18.80 7.56
C TRP A 198 10.68 -17.27 7.72
N ILE A 199 9.77 -16.75 8.54
CA ILE A 199 9.74 -15.34 8.92
C ILE A 199 9.80 -15.20 10.45
N PRO A 200 10.23 -14.04 10.99
CA PRO A 200 10.26 -13.81 12.42
C PRO A 200 8.87 -13.87 13.07
N ALA A 201 8.83 -14.22 14.35
CA ALA A 201 7.61 -14.16 15.13
C ALA A 201 7.16 -12.70 15.36
N GLY A 202 5.91 -12.39 15.00
CA GLY A 202 5.34 -11.05 15.10
C GLY A 202 4.38 -10.88 16.28
N GLN A 203 4.11 -9.63 16.67
CA GLN A 203 3.11 -9.25 17.68
C GLN A 203 1.89 -8.57 17.04
N LYS A 204 2.06 -7.93 15.89
CA LYS A 204 1.00 -7.23 15.16
C LYS A 204 0.81 -7.87 13.79
N PHE A 205 -0.43 -8.13 13.43
CA PHE A 205 -0.83 -8.71 12.16
C PHE A 205 -1.93 -7.85 11.54
N THR A 206 -1.99 -7.77 10.21
CA THR A 206 -3.03 -7.01 9.53
C THR A 206 -3.70 -7.85 8.46
N ALA A 207 -5.03 -7.89 8.52
CA ALA A 207 -5.88 -8.37 7.44
C ALA A 207 -6.22 -7.19 6.52
N LYS A 208 -5.79 -7.23 5.26
CA LYS A 208 -6.11 -6.22 4.26
C LYS A 208 -7.16 -6.69 3.28
N LYS A 209 -8.16 -5.86 3.06
CA LYS A 209 -9.25 -6.10 2.12
C LYS A 209 -8.85 -5.84 0.67
N ASN A 210 -7.83 -5.01 0.47
CA ASN A 210 -7.30 -4.62 -0.84
C ASN A 210 -8.33 -4.02 -1.82
N PHE A 211 -9.30 -3.24 -1.31
CA PHE A 211 -10.31 -2.56 -2.14
C PHE A 211 -9.71 -1.73 -3.28
N ALA A 212 -8.59 -1.05 -3.05
CA ALA A 212 -7.91 -0.21 -4.05
C ALA A 212 -7.00 -1.00 -5.01
N SER A 213 -6.76 -2.29 -4.77
CA SER A 213 -5.88 -3.15 -5.57
C SER A 213 -6.54 -4.52 -5.77
N SER A 214 -7.48 -4.57 -6.71
CA SER A 214 -8.31 -5.75 -6.97
C SER A 214 -7.53 -6.98 -7.45
N MET A 215 -6.31 -6.79 -7.96
CA MET A 215 -5.47 -7.87 -8.45
C MET A 215 -4.97 -8.77 -7.31
N GLN A 216 -4.92 -8.29 -6.06
CA GLN A 216 -4.38 -8.91 -4.84
C GLN A 216 -2.92 -9.42 -4.92
N SER A 217 -2.42 -9.73 -6.12
CA SER A 217 -1.11 -10.27 -6.49
C SER A 217 0.05 -9.39 -6.06
N HIS A 218 -0.15 -8.07 -5.97
CA HIS A 218 0.90 -7.16 -5.50
C HIS A 218 1.26 -7.47 -4.04
N LYS A 219 0.25 -7.61 -3.16
CA LYS A 219 0.49 -7.84 -1.72
C LYS A 219 0.92 -9.26 -1.38
N ILE A 220 0.44 -10.27 -2.11
CA ILE A 220 0.79 -11.68 -1.86
C ILE A 220 2.04 -12.17 -2.61
N GLY A 221 2.40 -11.52 -3.73
CA GLY A 221 3.43 -12.00 -4.64
C GLY A 221 4.59 -11.02 -4.78
N ALA A 222 4.33 -9.86 -5.38
CA ALA A 222 5.37 -8.88 -5.69
C ALA A 222 6.08 -8.38 -4.42
N VAL A 223 5.32 -8.00 -3.40
CA VAL A 223 5.87 -7.53 -2.11
C VAL A 223 6.62 -8.63 -1.37
N ASN A 224 6.14 -9.88 -1.43
CA ASN A 224 6.85 -11.02 -0.85
C ASN A 224 8.22 -11.23 -1.54
N SER A 225 8.24 -11.17 -2.88
CA SER A 225 9.47 -11.30 -3.67
C SER A 225 10.48 -10.19 -3.42
N TYR A 226 10.05 -9.01 -2.94
CA TYR A 226 10.94 -7.88 -2.69
C TYR A 226 12.05 -8.24 -1.70
N THR A 227 11.71 -8.79 -0.53
CA THR A 227 12.70 -9.19 0.48
C THR A 227 13.59 -10.32 -0.04
N ASP A 228 13.03 -11.29 -0.76
CA ASP A 228 13.78 -12.45 -1.25
C ASP A 228 14.81 -12.02 -2.30
N LEU A 229 14.38 -11.21 -3.27
CA LEU A 229 15.25 -10.65 -4.30
C LEU A 229 16.28 -9.68 -3.71
N TYR A 230 15.91 -8.86 -2.72
CA TYR A 230 16.81 -7.95 -2.01
C TYR A 230 18.01 -8.72 -1.43
N LYS A 231 17.74 -9.83 -0.73
CA LYS A 231 18.80 -10.71 -0.20
C LYS A 231 19.61 -11.38 -1.33
N GLN A 232 18.96 -11.83 -2.41
CA GLN A 232 19.63 -12.51 -3.53
C GLN A 232 20.57 -11.59 -4.33
N VAL A 233 20.26 -10.29 -4.44
CA VAL A 233 21.15 -9.32 -5.10
C VAL A 233 22.27 -8.83 -4.19
N GLY A 234 22.37 -9.35 -2.96
CA GLY A 234 23.43 -9.04 -2.00
C GLY A 234 23.16 -7.80 -1.15
N LEU A 235 21.95 -7.24 -1.19
CA LEU A 235 21.56 -6.15 -0.30
C LEU A 235 21.24 -6.68 1.09
N SER A 236 21.53 -5.87 2.10
CA SER A 236 21.38 -6.22 3.50
C SER A 236 21.35 -4.95 4.35
N ASN A 237 20.75 -5.02 5.53
CA ASN A 237 20.82 -3.97 6.55
C ASN A 237 21.46 -4.52 7.83
N GLU A 238 21.74 -3.63 8.78
CA GLU A 238 22.42 -3.96 10.04
C GLU A 238 21.69 -5.04 10.85
N ALA A 239 20.35 -5.03 10.81
CA ALA A 239 19.54 -6.06 11.44
C ALA A 239 19.72 -7.43 10.78
N MET A 240 19.71 -7.50 9.44
CA MET A 240 19.93 -8.76 8.71
C MET A 240 21.33 -9.36 8.92
N GLN A 241 22.33 -8.53 9.22
CA GLN A 241 23.70 -8.97 9.47
C GLN A 241 23.92 -9.48 10.91
N ARG A 242 22.96 -9.23 11.80
CA ARG A 242 23.06 -9.60 13.22
C ARG A 242 22.59 -11.03 13.45
N GLU A 243 23.37 -11.78 14.23
CA GLU A 243 22.98 -13.11 14.70
C GLU A 243 21.65 -13.07 15.45
N GLY A 244 20.71 -13.94 15.08
CA GLY A 244 19.35 -13.97 15.62
C GLY A 244 18.34 -13.05 14.92
N TYR A 245 18.77 -12.24 13.94
CA TYR A 245 17.92 -11.31 13.17
C TYR A 245 18.05 -11.53 11.66
N SER A 246 18.72 -12.60 11.19
CA SER A 246 18.93 -12.87 9.75
C SER A 246 17.63 -13.00 8.94
N ASP A 247 16.53 -13.37 9.61
CA ASP A 247 15.24 -13.61 9.00
C ASP A 247 14.36 -12.35 8.95
N VAL A 248 14.80 -11.22 9.52
CA VAL A 248 14.09 -9.95 9.39
C VAL A 248 13.87 -9.59 7.93
N ARG A 249 12.79 -8.86 7.70
CA ARG A 249 12.30 -8.52 6.37
C ARG A 249 12.47 -7.02 6.11
N VAL A 250 12.48 -6.67 4.83
CA VAL A 250 12.39 -5.27 4.34
C VAL A 250 11.06 -5.01 3.63
N SER A 251 10.20 -6.01 3.57
CA SER A 251 8.84 -5.93 3.03
C SER A 251 7.88 -6.81 3.83
N VAL A 252 6.60 -6.43 3.87
CA VAL A 252 5.56 -7.25 4.52
C VAL A 252 5.48 -8.64 3.88
N TYR A 253 4.99 -9.61 4.65
CA TYR A 253 4.64 -10.93 4.15
C TYR A 253 3.16 -11.16 4.40
N GLU A 254 2.38 -11.42 3.35
CA GLU A 254 0.95 -11.73 3.51
C GLU A 254 0.57 -12.92 2.62
N LEU A 255 -0.39 -13.72 3.09
CA LEU A 255 -1.00 -14.84 2.37
C LEU A 255 -2.51 -14.57 2.16
N PRO A 256 -3.18 -15.21 1.18
CA PRO A 256 -4.62 -15.05 0.99
C PRO A 256 -5.41 -15.82 2.04
N PHE A 257 -6.47 -15.21 2.57
CA PHE A 257 -7.38 -15.82 3.55
C PHE A 257 -8.85 -15.45 3.26
N PHE A 258 -9.74 -16.39 3.56
CA PHE A 258 -11.15 -16.11 3.76
C PHE A 258 -11.36 -15.64 5.20
N CYS A 259 -12.11 -14.57 5.40
CA CYS A 259 -12.35 -14.01 6.73
C CYS A 259 -13.79 -14.22 7.17
N PHE A 260 -13.98 -14.66 8.40
CA PHE A 260 -15.28 -14.81 9.05
C PHE A 260 -15.32 -14.07 10.38
N GLU A 261 -16.49 -13.57 10.74
CA GLU A 261 -16.82 -13.31 12.14
C GLU A 261 -17.52 -14.53 12.73
N LYS A 262 -17.22 -14.84 13.97
CA LYS A 262 -17.92 -15.86 14.75
C LYS A 262 -18.73 -15.18 15.85
N SER A 263 -19.99 -15.58 15.97
CA SER A 263 -20.86 -15.21 17.09
C SER A 263 -21.54 -16.47 17.64
N ILE A 264 -22.22 -16.33 18.77
CA ILE A 264 -23.06 -17.39 19.34
C ILE A 264 -24.52 -16.97 19.18
N ASN A 265 -25.34 -17.85 18.60
CA ASN A 265 -26.78 -17.59 18.45
C ASN A 265 -27.56 -17.85 19.77
N ASP A 266 -28.87 -17.61 19.74
CA ASP A 266 -29.75 -17.80 20.90
C ASP A 266 -29.80 -19.26 21.39
N ASP A 267 -29.49 -20.22 20.52
CA ASP A 267 -29.44 -21.66 20.81
C ASP A 267 -28.07 -22.11 21.36
N GLY A 268 -27.09 -21.19 21.48
CA GLY A 268 -25.74 -21.49 21.97
C GLY A 268 -24.80 -22.08 20.92
N GLU A 269 -25.21 -22.08 19.64
CA GLU A 269 -24.42 -22.62 18.54
C GLU A 269 -23.54 -21.53 17.90
N PRO A 270 -22.31 -21.88 17.47
CA PRO A 270 -21.47 -20.95 16.74
C PRO A 270 -22.06 -20.66 15.36
N VAL A 271 -22.15 -19.37 15.02
CA VAL A 271 -22.53 -18.89 13.69
C VAL A 271 -21.36 -18.16 13.08
N TYR A 272 -21.00 -18.53 11.85
CA TYR A 272 -19.94 -17.90 11.09
C TYR A 272 -20.53 -17.03 9.99
N VAL A 273 -20.08 -15.78 9.91
CA VAL A 273 -20.52 -14.82 8.89
C VAL A 273 -19.33 -14.43 8.03
N PHE A 274 -19.39 -14.74 6.74
CA PHE A 274 -18.34 -14.40 5.81
C PHE A 274 -18.18 -12.88 5.66
N LYS A 275 -16.95 -12.39 5.79
CA LYS A 275 -16.56 -10.97 5.65
C LYS A 275 -15.75 -10.71 4.38
N GLY A 276 -15.55 -11.75 3.58
CA GLY A 276 -14.91 -11.69 2.29
C GLY A 276 -13.44 -12.10 2.31
N LEU A 277 -12.78 -11.87 1.19
CA LEU A 277 -11.37 -12.22 0.98
C LEU A 277 -10.45 -11.15 1.55
N TYR A 278 -9.35 -11.57 2.17
CA TYR A 278 -8.30 -10.74 2.73
C TYR A 278 -6.93 -11.28 2.36
N THR A 279 -5.92 -10.41 2.40
CA THR A 279 -4.54 -10.83 2.61
C THR A 279 -4.20 -10.64 4.08
N PHE A 280 -3.47 -11.56 4.69
CA PHE A 280 -3.17 -11.52 6.12
C PHE A 280 -1.72 -11.90 6.39
N GLY A 281 -1.11 -11.19 7.33
CA GLY A 281 0.25 -11.45 7.81
C GLY A 281 0.77 -10.33 8.70
N PRO A 282 2.08 -10.30 9.03
CA PRO A 282 2.63 -9.29 9.92
C PRO A 282 2.37 -7.85 9.46
N ASP A 283 2.02 -6.99 10.41
CA ASP A 283 1.75 -5.57 10.15
C ASP A 283 3.05 -4.82 9.82
N LYS A 284 2.96 -3.80 8.96
CA LYS A 284 4.11 -2.96 8.59
C LYS A 284 4.82 -2.26 9.77
N GLY A 285 4.13 -2.08 10.89
CA GLY A 285 4.68 -1.54 12.14
C GLY A 285 4.97 -2.62 13.19
N ASP A 286 5.12 -3.89 12.79
CA ASP A 286 5.56 -4.96 13.66
C ASP A 286 7.09 -4.96 13.83
N LYS A 287 7.54 -4.61 15.03
CA LYS A 287 8.98 -4.43 15.27
C LYS A 287 9.82 -5.69 15.12
N TYR A 288 9.26 -6.87 15.39
CA TYR A 288 10.02 -8.12 15.34
C TYR A 288 10.25 -8.58 13.90
N THR A 289 9.24 -8.37 13.05
CA THR A 289 9.32 -8.71 11.62
C THR A 289 10.38 -7.91 10.88
N PHE A 290 10.51 -6.62 11.20
CA PHE A 290 11.43 -5.70 10.52
C PHE A 290 12.73 -5.42 11.28
N GLY A 291 12.94 -6.06 12.44
CA GLY A 291 14.16 -5.88 13.22
C GLY A 291 14.28 -4.53 13.91
N TYR A 292 13.16 -3.87 14.22
CA TYR A 292 13.16 -2.60 14.94
C TYR A 292 13.47 -2.81 16.43
N ASP A 293 14.76 -2.92 16.73
CA ASP A 293 15.28 -3.18 18.06
C ASP A 293 16.22 -2.07 18.52
N THR A 294 15.69 -1.12 19.30
CA THR A 294 16.44 0.04 19.79
C THR A 294 17.51 -0.33 20.83
N ASP A 295 17.48 -1.54 21.41
CA ASP A 295 18.56 -1.98 22.31
C ASP A 295 19.83 -2.30 21.52
N TYR A 296 19.68 -2.70 20.25
CA TYR A 296 20.79 -3.01 19.35
C TYR A 296 21.06 -1.93 18.30
N PHE A 297 20.03 -1.19 17.90
CA PHE A 297 20.06 -0.12 16.91
C PHE A 297 19.50 1.16 17.55
N PRO A 298 20.25 1.79 18.48
CA PRO A 298 19.75 2.94 19.24
C PRO A 298 19.46 4.16 18.36
N ASP A 299 20.14 4.27 17.22
CA ASP A 299 20.00 5.36 16.26
C ASP A 299 18.90 5.09 15.20
N LEU A 300 18.22 3.94 15.29
CA LEU A 300 17.17 3.55 14.36
C LEU A 300 16.03 4.57 14.35
N LEU A 301 15.63 4.94 13.14
CA LEU A 301 14.42 5.72 12.89
C LEU A 301 13.76 5.23 11.61
N SER A 302 12.61 4.58 11.74
CA SER A 302 11.78 4.20 10.60
C SER A 302 10.68 5.24 10.40
N ILE A 303 10.71 5.97 9.28
CA ILE A 303 9.66 6.93 8.88
C ILE A 303 9.05 6.60 7.52
N GLU A 304 7.81 7.04 7.29
CA GLU A 304 7.07 6.85 6.04
C GLU A 304 6.57 8.18 5.46
N GLY A 305 6.80 8.43 4.17
CA GLY A 305 6.15 9.56 3.47
C GLY A 305 4.62 9.43 3.49
N SER A 306 3.91 10.52 3.80
CA SER A 306 2.44 10.51 3.85
C SER A 306 1.80 10.51 2.46
N ASP A 307 0.67 9.82 2.34
CA ASP A 307 -0.19 9.82 1.15
C ASP A 307 -0.62 11.25 0.77
N ASN A 308 -0.97 11.45 -0.50
CA ASN A 308 -1.46 12.73 -1.06
C ASN A 308 -0.41 13.86 -1.16
N SER A 309 0.88 13.52 -1.06
CA SER A 309 1.98 14.40 -1.47
C SER A 309 2.02 15.78 -0.77
N PRO A 310 1.98 15.84 0.58
CA PRO A 310 2.13 17.11 1.29
C PRO A 310 3.51 17.72 1.03
N LEU A 311 3.64 19.04 1.15
CA LEU A 311 4.81 19.79 0.68
C LEU A 311 6.14 19.31 1.28
N LEU A 312 6.14 18.98 2.57
CA LEU A 312 7.33 18.46 3.25
C LEU A 312 7.72 17.10 2.65
N THR A 313 6.82 16.14 2.50
CA THR A 313 7.12 14.84 1.84
C THR A 313 7.67 14.99 0.42
N LEU A 314 7.32 16.06 -0.29
CA LEU A 314 7.81 16.36 -1.63
C LEU A 314 9.15 17.11 -1.68
N PHE A 315 9.80 17.33 -0.53
CA PHE A 315 11.01 18.15 -0.42
C PHE A 315 10.82 19.54 -1.03
N ARG A 316 9.64 20.15 -0.84
CA ARG A 316 9.27 21.46 -1.42
C ARG A 316 9.39 22.62 -0.46
N VAL A 317 9.67 22.34 0.80
CA VAL A 317 9.86 23.34 1.87
C VAL A 317 11.09 22.92 2.69
N PRO A 318 11.87 23.87 3.23
CA PRO A 318 13.05 23.53 4.01
C PRO A 318 12.65 22.97 5.38
N TRP A 319 13.44 22.06 5.91
CA TRP A 319 13.27 21.58 7.29
C TRP A 319 14.22 22.35 8.21
N ASN A 320 13.75 23.51 8.68
CA ASN A 320 14.46 24.32 9.68
C ASN A 320 13.87 24.08 11.07
N THR A 321 14.67 23.50 11.97
CA THR A 321 14.27 23.19 13.36
C THR A 321 13.89 24.42 14.17
N ASP A 322 14.50 25.57 13.86
CA ASP A 322 14.26 26.82 14.59
C ASP A 322 12.98 27.53 14.15
N SER A 323 12.39 27.09 13.03
CA SER A 323 11.17 27.70 12.49
C SER A 323 9.89 27.33 13.25
N GLY A 324 9.90 26.19 13.96
CA GLY A 324 8.71 25.62 14.59
C GLY A 324 7.60 25.16 13.61
N ARG A 325 7.87 25.09 12.30
CA ARG A 325 6.86 24.73 11.29
C ARG A 325 6.67 23.23 11.10
N VAL A 326 7.70 22.45 11.41
CA VAL A 326 7.64 20.99 11.42
C VAL A 326 7.58 20.51 12.85
N VAL A 327 6.47 19.91 13.24
CA VAL A 327 6.20 19.46 14.61
C VAL A 327 5.76 18.01 14.61
N TYR A 328 6.17 17.26 15.63
CA TYR A 328 5.68 15.88 15.82
C TYR A 328 4.33 15.91 16.54
N ASP A 329 3.35 15.19 16.00
CA ASP A 329 2.02 14.99 16.58
C ASP A 329 1.91 13.53 17.06
N GLU A 330 1.84 13.36 18.39
CA GLU A 330 1.77 12.04 19.04
C GLU A 330 0.48 11.28 18.70
N ASP A 331 -0.66 11.97 18.59
CA ASP A 331 -1.95 11.35 18.28
C ASP A 331 -2.01 10.84 16.83
N LYS A 332 -1.24 11.48 15.94
CA LYS A 332 -1.12 11.10 14.53
C LYS A 332 0.07 10.21 14.25
N GLU A 333 0.98 10.04 15.21
CA GLU A 333 2.27 9.39 15.04
C GLU A 333 2.97 9.95 13.78
N ALA A 334 3.04 11.28 13.63
CA ALA A 334 3.55 11.89 12.40
C ALA A 334 4.19 13.27 12.62
N TRP A 335 5.26 13.55 11.86
CA TRP A 335 5.75 14.91 11.65
C TRP A 335 4.82 15.64 10.68
N GLN A 336 4.28 16.76 11.15
CA GLN A 336 3.39 17.63 10.41
C GLN A 336 4.12 18.90 9.99
N TYR A 337 3.90 19.31 8.75
CA TYR A 337 4.26 20.64 8.28
C TYR A 337 2.99 21.49 8.19
N ASN A 338 2.92 22.59 8.95
CA ASN A 338 1.72 23.44 9.03
C ASN A 338 0.41 22.65 9.30
N GLY A 339 0.48 21.65 10.18
CA GLY A 339 -0.67 20.79 10.54
C GLY A 339 -1.00 19.67 9.53
N ALA A 340 -0.27 19.56 8.42
CA ALA A 340 -0.45 18.48 7.45
C ALA A 340 0.51 17.31 7.74
N ASN A 341 -0.03 16.12 8.04
CA ASN A 341 0.74 14.88 8.21
C ASN A 341 1.65 14.66 7.00
N SER A 342 2.96 14.62 7.22
CA SER A 342 3.96 14.58 6.14
C SER A 342 4.88 13.36 6.25
N PHE A 343 5.47 13.09 7.40
CA PHE A 343 6.20 11.85 7.63
C PHE A 343 5.55 11.11 8.79
N GLY A 344 5.04 9.89 8.55
CA GLY A 344 4.55 9.01 9.59
C GLY A 344 5.70 8.33 10.32
N PHE A 345 5.59 8.18 11.63
CA PHE A 345 6.50 7.41 12.45
C PHE A 345 6.13 5.92 12.37
N GLY A 346 7.11 5.09 12.00
CA GLY A 346 6.96 3.64 11.96
C GLY A 346 7.49 2.98 13.23
N ALA A 347 8.75 3.24 13.58
CA ALA A 347 9.44 2.69 14.75
C ALA A 347 10.76 3.43 15.04
N GLY A 348 11.37 3.11 16.19
CA GLY A 348 12.64 3.70 16.63
C GLY A 348 12.45 4.72 17.75
N ASP A 349 13.37 5.67 17.86
CA ASP A 349 13.24 6.83 18.76
C ASP A 349 12.94 8.08 17.94
N ILE A 350 11.89 8.82 18.28
CA ILE A 350 11.53 10.07 17.62
C ILE A 350 12.63 11.14 17.76
N ALA A 351 13.48 11.05 18.77
CA ALA A 351 14.63 11.93 18.96
C ALA A 351 15.66 11.80 17.83
N ASN A 352 15.72 10.62 17.16
CA ASN A 352 16.62 10.36 16.04
C ASN A 352 16.22 11.10 14.76
N ILE A 353 15.12 11.87 14.75
CA ILE A 353 14.76 12.71 13.60
C ILE A 353 15.88 13.68 13.20
N VAL A 354 16.75 14.04 14.15
CA VAL A 354 17.95 14.85 13.89
C VAL A 354 18.92 14.21 12.89
N ASN A 355 18.89 12.89 12.75
CA ASN A 355 19.71 12.15 11.77
C ASN A 355 19.10 12.21 10.37
N TRP A 356 17.76 12.34 10.26
CA TRP A 356 17.05 12.44 8.99
C TRP A 356 17.08 13.85 8.39
N ILE A 357 17.02 14.90 9.22
CA ILE A 357 16.93 16.28 8.77
C ILE A 357 18.06 16.68 7.80
N PRO A 358 19.35 16.31 8.04
CA PRO A 358 20.43 16.56 7.08
C PRO A 358 20.19 15.88 5.73
N THR A 359 19.77 14.61 5.73
CA THR A 359 19.43 13.84 4.54
C THR A 359 18.30 14.51 3.75
N TYR A 360 17.25 14.94 4.45
CA TYR A 360 16.14 15.68 3.87
C TYR A 360 16.59 17.01 3.24
N ASN A 361 17.32 17.81 4.01
CA ASN A 361 17.75 19.13 3.59
C ASN A 361 18.76 19.06 2.42
N HIS A 362 19.55 17.99 2.33
CA HIS A 362 20.41 17.74 1.17
C HIS A 362 19.58 17.59 -0.12
N VAL A 363 18.49 16.82 -0.10
CA VAL A 363 17.57 16.68 -1.24
C VAL A 363 16.91 18.02 -1.57
N TYR A 364 16.42 18.74 -0.56
CA TYR A 364 15.79 20.05 -0.72
C TYR A 364 16.75 21.05 -1.40
N GLN A 365 17.97 21.20 -0.89
CA GLN A 365 18.98 22.12 -1.42
C GLN A 365 19.43 21.77 -2.84
N CYS A 366 19.37 20.49 -3.22
CA CYS A 366 19.75 20.03 -4.55
C CYS A 366 18.58 20.00 -5.55
N SER A 367 17.38 20.45 -5.15
CA SER A 367 16.20 20.49 -5.99
C SER A 367 16.46 21.29 -7.29
N PRO A 368 16.15 20.74 -8.47
CA PRO A 368 16.25 21.47 -9.75
C PRO A 368 15.06 22.41 -9.98
N ARG A 369 14.09 22.48 -9.05
CA ARG A 369 12.92 23.36 -9.13
C ARG A 369 13.29 24.79 -8.75
N LEU A 370 14.02 25.45 -9.65
CA LEU A 370 14.62 26.76 -9.42
C LEU A 370 14.40 27.67 -10.63
N LEU A 371 14.03 28.92 -10.38
CA LEU A 371 13.92 29.97 -11.39
C LEU A 371 14.55 31.29 -10.91
N PRO A 372 15.08 32.12 -11.83
CA PRO A 372 15.51 33.47 -11.47
C PRO A 372 14.31 34.39 -11.24
N PHE A 373 14.46 35.33 -10.31
CA PHE A 373 13.59 36.51 -10.20
C PHE A 373 14.43 37.77 -10.35
N ASP A 374 14.15 38.57 -11.39
CA ASP A 374 14.88 39.82 -11.68
C ASP A 374 14.25 41.01 -10.96
N GLY A 375 14.30 40.98 -9.64
CA GLY A 375 13.77 42.02 -8.74
C GLY A 375 14.26 41.81 -7.30
N THR A 376 13.85 42.67 -6.38
CA THR A 376 14.15 42.53 -4.93
C THR A 376 13.20 41.52 -4.27
N PRO A 377 13.49 41.03 -3.06
CA PRO A 377 12.54 40.23 -2.29
C PRO A 377 11.18 40.92 -2.04
N ASP A 378 11.15 42.24 -1.91
CA ASP A 378 9.91 43.01 -1.77
C ASP A 378 9.11 43.00 -3.07
N GLU A 379 9.77 43.21 -4.22
CA GLU A 379 9.13 43.13 -5.55
C GLU A 379 8.58 41.72 -5.83
N LEU A 380 9.26 40.67 -5.36
CA LEU A 380 8.76 39.28 -5.45
C LEU A 380 7.47 39.08 -4.65
N ASN A 381 7.37 39.73 -3.48
CA ASN A 381 6.18 39.68 -2.63
C ASN A 381 5.06 40.62 -3.11
N ASP A 382 5.36 41.67 -3.86
CA ASP A 382 4.34 42.49 -4.51
C ASP A 382 3.62 41.72 -5.63
N ASP A 383 4.32 40.78 -6.30
CA ASP A 383 3.80 39.95 -7.40
C ASP A 383 3.30 38.55 -6.95
N LEU A 384 2.87 38.41 -5.70
CA LEU A 384 2.48 37.12 -5.10
C LEU A 384 1.57 36.24 -5.97
N ASP A 385 0.53 36.82 -6.56
CA ASP A 385 -0.46 36.05 -7.35
C ASP A 385 0.12 35.44 -8.63
N ILE A 386 1.23 35.99 -9.14
CA ILE A 386 1.93 35.49 -10.32
C ILE A 386 2.82 34.30 -9.95
N TYR A 387 3.52 34.40 -8.81
CA TYR A 387 4.60 33.46 -8.50
C TYR A 387 4.20 32.36 -7.50
N ARG A 388 3.30 32.61 -6.54
CA ARG A 388 3.01 31.67 -5.43
C ARG A 388 2.39 30.34 -5.87
N THR A 389 1.79 30.30 -7.06
CA THR A 389 1.17 29.08 -7.63
C THR A 389 2.15 28.25 -8.45
N GLN A 390 3.34 28.78 -8.71
CA GLN A 390 4.36 28.08 -9.49
C GLN A 390 5.09 27.07 -8.60
N PRO A 391 5.46 25.88 -9.12
CA PRO A 391 6.10 24.83 -8.33
C PRO A 391 7.62 25.02 -8.22
N TYR A 392 8.10 26.27 -8.04
CA TYR A 392 9.52 26.64 -8.05
C TYR A 392 9.91 27.45 -6.82
N GLU A 393 11.19 27.32 -6.43
CA GLU A 393 11.87 28.35 -5.64
C GLU A 393 12.44 29.43 -6.57
N PHE A 394 12.56 30.66 -6.06
CA PHE A 394 13.07 31.79 -6.82
C PHE A 394 14.36 32.31 -6.22
N TRP A 395 15.40 32.50 -7.03
CA TRP A 395 16.63 33.17 -6.59
C TRP A 395 16.70 34.60 -7.10
N ILE A 396 17.21 35.49 -6.27
CA ILE A 396 17.29 36.92 -6.58
C ILE A 396 18.41 37.18 -7.59
N ALA A 397 18.04 37.59 -8.81
CA ALA A 397 18.99 37.85 -9.89
C ALA A 397 19.46 39.30 -9.97
N LYS A 398 18.71 40.22 -9.34
CA LYS A 398 18.91 41.68 -9.44
C LYS A 398 20.35 42.07 -9.08
N VAL A 399 21.04 42.66 -10.05
CA VAL A 399 22.43 43.11 -9.86
C VAL A 399 22.47 44.27 -8.88
N GLY A 400 23.35 44.18 -7.87
CA GLY A 400 23.52 45.21 -6.86
C GLY A 400 22.59 45.09 -5.64
N ASP A 401 21.67 44.12 -5.64
CA ASP A 401 20.87 43.79 -4.46
C ASP A 401 21.70 43.04 -3.42
N SER A 402 21.43 43.27 -2.13
CA SER A 402 22.13 42.58 -1.02
C SER A 402 21.78 41.10 -0.93
N HIS A 403 20.63 40.69 -1.45
CA HIS A 403 20.13 39.31 -1.46
C HIS A 403 20.46 38.57 -2.75
N ARG A 404 21.31 39.12 -3.60
CA ARG A 404 21.63 38.50 -4.88
C ARG A 404 22.12 37.05 -4.68
N PHE A 405 21.49 36.14 -5.40
CA PHE A 405 21.65 34.68 -5.33
C PHE A 405 21.05 33.98 -4.10
N ASP A 406 20.43 34.70 -3.17
CA ASP A 406 19.61 34.10 -2.11
C ASP A 406 18.36 33.49 -2.73
N VAL A 407 17.95 32.33 -2.22
CA VAL A 407 16.80 31.56 -2.67
C VAL A 407 15.61 31.80 -1.75
N TYR A 408 14.42 31.93 -2.32
CA TYR A 408 13.16 32.19 -1.63
C TYR A 408 12.12 31.14 -2.03
N TYR A 409 11.31 30.73 -1.05
CA TYR A 409 10.16 29.85 -1.25
C TYR A 409 8.91 30.51 -0.69
N TYR A 410 7.74 30.14 -1.23
CA TYR A 410 6.47 30.63 -0.71
C TYR A 410 6.07 29.86 0.57
N GLU A 411 5.94 30.57 1.68
CA GLU A 411 5.52 30.01 2.97
C GLU A 411 4.05 30.35 3.23
N ALA A 412 3.18 29.35 3.08
CA ALA A 412 1.74 29.53 3.20
C ALA A 412 1.29 29.99 4.60
N SER A 413 2.00 29.61 5.67
CA SER A 413 1.67 30.05 7.04
C SER A 413 1.92 31.54 7.28
N VAL A 414 2.81 32.15 6.48
CA VAL A 414 3.15 33.58 6.56
C VAL A 414 2.44 34.38 5.44
N GLY A 415 2.15 33.73 4.32
CA GLY A 415 1.54 34.37 3.15
C GLY A 415 2.53 35.13 2.27
N LEU A 416 3.84 34.85 2.41
CA LEU A 416 4.93 35.57 1.73
C LEU A 416 5.99 34.60 1.19
N PHE A 417 6.75 35.06 0.20
CA PHE A 417 8.06 34.51 -0.12
C PHE A 417 9.06 34.91 0.95
N ILE A 418 9.65 33.92 1.61
CA ILE A 418 10.67 34.10 2.64
C ILE A 418 11.97 33.39 2.23
N PRO A 419 13.13 33.78 2.78
CA PRO A 419 14.39 33.09 2.47
C PRO A 419 14.28 31.60 2.76
N SER A 420 14.70 30.78 1.79
CA SER A 420 14.88 29.34 1.96
C SER A 420 16.05 29.13 2.92
N ASP A 421 15.76 28.65 4.12
CA ASP A 421 16.74 28.48 5.20
C ASP A 421 16.51 27.13 5.87
N ILE A 422 17.58 26.35 6.03
CA ILE A 422 17.58 25.00 6.64
C ILE A 422 18.08 24.99 8.09
N GLY A 423 18.25 26.17 8.71
CA GLY A 423 18.85 26.35 10.04
C GLY A 423 20.29 26.86 10.00
N GLU A 424 20.81 27.22 8.82
CA GLU A 424 22.19 27.71 8.61
C GLU A 424 22.21 29.12 7.97
N GLY A 425 21.05 29.77 7.90
CA GLY A 425 20.84 31.03 7.21
C GLY A 425 20.35 30.82 5.77
N PRO A 426 20.03 31.93 5.06
CA PRO A 426 19.53 31.87 3.69
C PRO A 426 20.44 31.06 2.76
N ILE A 427 19.83 30.15 2.00
CA ILE A 427 20.51 29.43 0.92
C ILE A 427 20.93 30.44 -0.13
N ASN A 428 22.24 30.54 -0.35
CA ASN A 428 22.82 31.35 -1.41
C ASN A 428 23.53 30.46 -2.43
N LEU A 429 23.12 30.55 -3.70
CA LEU A 429 23.60 29.65 -4.75
C LEU A 429 25.09 29.80 -5.03
N VAL A 430 25.65 31.00 -4.89
CA VAL A 430 27.08 31.22 -5.13
C VAL A 430 27.91 30.63 -3.99
N SER A 431 27.59 30.97 -2.74
CA SER A 431 28.38 30.50 -1.59
C SER A 431 28.37 28.98 -1.44
N GLN A 432 27.27 28.33 -1.86
CA GLN A 432 27.07 26.89 -1.72
C GLN A 432 27.49 26.06 -2.93
N LEU A 433 27.60 26.62 -4.14
CA LEU A 433 27.84 25.85 -5.37
C LEU A 433 29.12 26.24 -6.11
N VAL A 434 29.52 27.51 -6.08
CA VAL A 434 30.63 28.02 -6.89
C VAL A 434 31.96 27.64 -6.26
N ASP A 435 32.88 27.12 -7.08
CA ASP A 435 34.21 26.64 -6.69
C ASP A 435 34.17 25.55 -5.59
N LYS A 436 33.06 24.80 -5.51
CA LYS A 436 32.87 23.67 -4.58
C LYS A 436 33.04 22.30 -5.25
N ASP A 437 33.64 22.28 -6.44
CA ASP A 437 33.87 21.06 -7.23
C ASP A 437 32.55 20.33 -7.59
N TYR A 438 31.56 21.13 -8.02
CA TYR A 438 30.30 20.68 -8.63
C TYR A 438 30.14 21.14 -10.09
N GLY A 439 31.26 21.45 -10.76
CA GLY A 439 31.27 21.87 -12.17
C GLY A 439 30.79 23.31 -12.42
N LEU A 440 30.85 24.18 -11.41
CA LEU A 440 30.55 25.61 -11.52
C LEU A 440 31.70 26.44 -10.93
N ALA A 441 32.40 27.20 -11.76
CA ALA A 441 33.51 28.06 -11.34
C ALA A 441 33.10 29.53 -11.25
N SER A 442 33.84 30.33 -10.48
CA SER A 442 33.61 31.78 -10.38
C SER A 442 33.64 32.50 -11.75
N ALA A 443 34.39 31.99 -12.72
CA ALA A 443 34.42 32.55 -14.08
C ALA A 443 33.14 32.29 -14.88
N ASP A 444 32.36 31.27 -14.52
CA ASP A 444 31.15 30.86 -15.26
C ASP A 444 29.95 31.77 -14.96
N ILE A 445 29.97 32.47 -13.82
CA ILE A 445 28.87 33.35 -13.38
C ILE A 445 28.95 34.78 -13.96
N GLU A 446 30.05 35.12 -14.63
CA GLU A 446 30.25 36.44 -15.22
C GLU A 446 29.55 36.57 -16.59
N ASN A 447 28.95 37.74 -16.86
CA ASN A 447 28.40 38.12 -18.17
C ASN A 447 27.39 37.12 -18.78
N LYS A 448 26.62 36.42 -17.93
CA LYS A 448 25.57 35.50 -18.34
C LYS A 448 24.18 36.12 -18.18
N THR A 449 23.23 35.64 -18.99
CA THR A 449 21.80 35.91 -18.77
C THR A 449 21.29 35.13 -17.56
N ASN A 450 20.20 35.59 -16.95
CA ASN A 450 19.56 34.91 -15.81
C ASN A 450 19.18 33.46 -16.15
N ASP A 451 18.66 33.18 -17.35
CA ASP A 451 18.34 31.81 -17.79
C ASP A 451 19.59 30.91 -17.91
N SER A 452 20.69 31.48 -18.42
CA SER A 452 21.96 30.76 -18.53
C SER A 452 22.53 30.45 -17.15
N LEU A 453 22.47 31.41 -16.22
CA LEU A 453 22.86 31.21 -14.82
C LEU A 453 21.97 30.17 -14.13
N ASN A 454 20.66 30.22 -14.35
CA ASN A 454 19.72 29.27 -13.77
C ASN A 454 20.05 27.83 -14.20
N THR A 455 20.36 27.63 -15.49
CA THR A 455 20.81 26.34 -16.01
C THR A 455 22.10 25.86 -15.34
N LEU A 456 23.07 26.76 -15.14
CA LEU A 456 24.32 26.47 -14.44
C LEU A 456 24.09 26.09 -12.97
N PHE A 457 23.25 26.83 -12.25
CA PHE A 457 22.91 26.52 -10.86
C PHE A 457 22.15 25.19 -10.73
N ILE A 458 21.20 24.90 -11.61
CA ILE A 458 20.51 23.60 -11.64
C ILE A 458 21.50 22.47 -11.87
N ASN A 459 22.41 22.61 -12.85
CA ASN A 459 23.43 21.60 -13.12
C ASN A 459 24.36 21.39 -11.92
N ALA A 460 24.78 22.47 -11.24
CA ALA A 460 25.61 22.39 -10.06
C ALA A 460 24.87 21.74 -8.86
N ARG A 461 23.59 22.04 -8.65
CA ARG A 461 22.74 21.35 -7.64
C ARG A 461 22.63 19.85 -7.94
N VAL A 462 22.40 19.46 -9.20
CA VAL A 462 22.37 18.05 -9.61
C VAL A 462 23.74 17.38 -9.43
N ALA A 463 24.84 18.07 -9.74
CA ALA A 463 26.19 17.57 -9.53
C ALA A 463 26.51 17.40 -8.04
N LYS A 464 26.09 18.35 -7.18
CA LYS A 464 26.17 18.24 -5.72
C LYS A 464 25.44 16.98 -5.23
N PHE A 465 24.18 16.80 -5.62
CA PHE A 465 23.42 15.60 -5.25
C PHE A 465 24.13 14.31 -5.65
N ARG A 466 24.57 14.21 -6.91
CA ARG A 466 25.27 13.01 -7.40
C ARG A 466 26.55 12.70 -6.62
N LYS A 467 27.27 13.73 -6.18
CA LYS A 467 28.54 13.58 -5.46
C LYS A 467 28.34 13.21 -4.00
N GLU A 468 27.29 13.71 -3.37
CA GLU A 468 27.08 13.64 -1.93
C GLU A 468 25.97 12.66 -1.52
N ALA A 469 25.13 12.18 -2.44
CA ALA A 469 24.00 11.31 -2.09
C ALA A 469 24.43 10.06 -1.30
N ALA A 470 25.57 9.46 -1.63
CA ALA A 470 26.10 8.28 -0.93
C ALA A 470 26.55 8.57 0.53
N LEU A 471 26.61 9.84 0.96
CA LEU A 471 26.83 10.20 2.36
C LEU A 471 25.56 10.07 3.21
N TYR A 472 24.40 10.03 2.56
CA TYR A 472 23.09 10.09 3.22
C TYR A 472 22.19 8.89 2.89
N TRP A 473 22.46 8.20 1.79
CA TRP A 473 21.61 7.15 1.25
C TRP A 473 22.43 5.95 0.83
N ASP A 474 21.91 4.75 1.09
CA ASP A 474 22.34 3.55 0.36
C ASP A 474 21.80 3.64 -1.07
N ILE A 475 22.70 3.93 -2.02
CA ILE A 475 22.34 4.16 -3.42
C ILE A 475 21.85 2.87 -4.08
N ASP A 476 22.42 1.71 -3.72
CA ASP A 476 22.04 0.45 -4.32
C ASP A 476 20.64 0.03 -3.82
N ASP A 477 20.32 0.26 -2.54
CA ASP A 477 18.97 0.06 -2.01
C ASP A 477 17.95 1.02 -2.67
N CYS A 478 18.28 2.31 -2.79
CA CYS A 478 17.41 3.28 -3.45
C CYS A 478 17.11 2.90 -4.92
N LEU A 479 18.14 2.48 -5.67
CA LEU A 479 17.98 2.05 -7.06
C LEU A 479 17.21 0.74 -7.15
N TYR A 480 17.46 -0.21 -6.26
CA TYR A 480 16.72 -1.47 -6.20
C TYR A 480 15.22 -1.21 -5.95
N PHE A 481 14.90 -0.36 -4.98
CA PHE A 481 13.52 0.05 -4.71
C PHE A 481 12.86 0.66 -5.95
N MET A 482 13.49 1.67 -6.57
CA MET A 482 12.92 2.36 -7.74
C MET A 482 12.71 1.41 -8.91
N ASN A 483 13.70 0.57 -9.21
CA ASN A 483 13.61 -0.43 -10.28
C ASN A 483 12.51 -1.46 -10.00
N ASN A 484 12.35 -1.90 -8.75
CA ASN A 484 11.30 -2.84 -8.36
C ASN A 484 9.91 -2.24 -8.55
N VAL A 485 9.71 -1.00 -8.12
CA VAL A 485 8.44 -0.26 -8.26
C VAL A 485 8.09 -0.02 -9.73
N GLU A 486 9.07 0.27 -10.58
CA GLU A 486 8.87 0.37 -12.03
C GLU A 486 8.53 -0.99 -12.65
N PHE A 487 9.25 -2.04 -12.28
CA PHE A 487 9.07 -3.39 -12.81
C PHE A 487 7.70 -3.98 -12.47
N ASN A 488 7.26 -3.86 -11.21
CA ASN A 488 6.01 -4.42 -10.72
C ASN A 488 4.79 -3.50 -10.94
N ALA A 489 5.00 -2.33 -11.56
CA ALA A 489 4.01 -1.27 -11.64
C ALA A 489 3.38 -1.00 -10.25
N GLY A 490 4.23 -0.82 -9.24
CA GLY A 490 3.85 -0.64 -7.84
C GLY A 490 3.04 0.64 -7.60
N THR A 491 1.76 0.63 -7.96
CA THR A 491 0.88 1.81 -7.89
C THR A 491 0.62 2.28 -6.45
N ASP A 492 0.75 1.38 -5.48
CA ASP A 492 0.59 1.64 -4.03
C ASP A 492 1.94 1.72 -3.29
N GLU A 493 3.06 1.60 -4.00
CA GLU A 493 4.42 1.52 -3.41
C GLU A 493 5.20 2.82 -3.62
N ARG A 494 4.81 3.69 -4.56
CA ARG A 494 5.56 4.90 -4.94
C ARG A 494 5.65 6.03 -3.89
N ALA A 495 4.81 6.01 -2.85
CA ALA A 495 4.74 7.06 -1.84
C ALA A 495 4.88 6.55 -0.39
N LYS A 496 4.97 5.24 -0.20
CA LYS A 496 4.92 4.57 1.11
C LYS A 496 6.26 3.91 1.39
N ASN A 497 7.24 4.71 1.82
CA ASN A 497 8.61 4.22 1.98
C ASN A 497 9.04 4.31 3.42
N THR A 498 9.40 3.16 3.99
CA THR A 498 10.13 3.06 5.24
C THR A 498 11.62 3.17 4.93
N TYR A 499 12.28 4.21 5.44
CA TYR A 499 13.74 4.31 5.40
C TYR A 499 14.27 3.80 6.75
N PRO A 500 15.10 2.75 6.78
CA PRO A 500 15.79 2.34 8.00
C PRO A 500 16.84 3.36 8.45
#